data_AF-A0A965L2E1-F1
#
_entry.id   AF-A0A965L2E1-F1
#
_cell.length_a   1.000
_cell.length_b   1.000
_cell.length_c   1.000
_cell.angle_alpha   90.00
_cell.angle_beta   90.00
_cell.angle_gamma   90.00
#
_symmetry.space_group_name_H-M   'P 1'
#
loop_
_entity.id
_entity.type
_entity.pdbx_description
1 polymer ?
#
loop_
_entity_poly.entity_id
_entity_poly.type
_entity_poly.pdbx_seq_one_letter_code
_entity_poly.pdbx_strand_id
1 'polypeptide(L)'
;LKNYHGVHIFINDGSNNFKEKYFYPVYGATKTIARDFDLDGDLDMAMIAFYAEPIMPTNESFLYFQNQGNLNFKVSNLNIPFGGRWMVMDAGDADQDGDLDILLGNFQFGAPKKGKVKPGLQLNYIENKIR
;
A
#
# COMPACT_ATOMS: atom_id res chain seq x y z
N LEU A 1 17.52 -9.10 -0.13
CA LEU A 1 16.99 -7.72 -0.08
C LEU A 1 17.95 -6.86 0.72
N LYS A 2 18.08 -5.56 0.41
CA LYS A 2 18.81 -4.66 1.30
C LYS A 2 17.89 -4.25 2.46
N ASN A 3 18.37 -4.29 3.69
CA ASN A 3 17.56 -4.23 4.92
C ASN A 3 16.93 -2.85 5.23
N TYR A 4 16.85 -1.96 4.24
CA TYR A 4 16.44 -0.56 4.41
C TYR A 4 15.42 -0.08 3.37
N HIS A 5 14.99 -0.95 2.44
CA HIS A 5 13.90 -0.66 1.51
C HIS A 5 12.68 -1.47 1.95
N GLY A 6 11.65 -0.79 2.45
CA GLY A 6 10.44 -1.46 2.91
C GLY A 6 9.63 -0.63 3.90
N VAL A 7 8.72 -1.30 4.59
CA VAL A 7 7.90 -0.73 5.65
C VAL A 7 8.58 -1.03 6.98
N HIS A 8 8.87 0.01 7.75
CA HIS A 8 9.40 -0.09 9.11
C HIS A 8 8.39 0.51 10.08
N ILE A 9 8.13 -0.16 11.21
CA ILE A 9 7.32 0.37 12.30
C ILE A 9 8.22 0.58 13.51
N PHE A 10 8.25 1.82 14.00
CA PHE A 10 8.95 2.19 15.21
C PHE A 10 7.94 2.57 16.30
N ILE A 11 8.08 1.98 17.49
CA ILE A 11 7.21 2.25 18.63
C ILE A 11 7.91 3.21 19.58
N ASN A 12 7.22 4.30 19.90
CA ASN A 12 7.62 5.26 20.92
C ASN A 12 7.34 4.68 22.31
N ASP A 13 8.28 4.79 23.23
CA ASP A 13 8.11 4.43 24.64
C ASP A 13 7.38 5.50 25.48
N GLY A 14 6.88 6.56 24.84
CA GLY A 14 6.23 7.71 25.48
C GLY A 14 7.20 8.81 25.89
N SER A 15 8.51 8.58 25.74
CA SER A 15 9.59 9.55 26.02
C SER A 15 10.37 9.95 24.78
N ASN A 16 9.79 9.74 23.59
CA ASN A 16 10.41 9.96 22.27
C ASN A 16 11.60 9.04 21.98
N ASN A 17 11.71 7.89 22.64
CA ASN A 17 12.62 6.83 22.21
C ASN A 17 11.87 5.84 21.32
N PHE A 18 12.34 5.71 20.09
CA PHE A 18 11.72 4.87 19.07
C PHE A 18 12.50 3.57 18.90
N LYS A 19 11.82 2.43 19.00
CA LYS A 19 12.40 1.10 18.75
C LYS A 19 11.68 0.44 17.59
N GLU A 20 12.46 -0.11 16.65
CA GLU A 20 11.91 -0.90 15.55
C GLU A 20 11.21 -2.13 16.11
N LYS A 21 9.96 -2.34 15.70
CA LYS A 21 9.12 -3.46 16.10
C LYS A 21 8.75 -4.37 14.93
N TYR A 22 8.74 -3.82 13.72
CA TYR A 22 8.38 -4.53 12.51
C TYR A 22 9.17 -4.00 11.32
N PHE A 23 9.57 -4.91 10.44
CA PHE A 23 10.16 -4.61 9.15
C PHE A 23 9.59 -5.57 8.10
N TYR A 24 9.09 -5.02 7.00
CA TYR A 24 8.71 -5.78 5.81
C TYR A 24 9.48 -5.27 4.58
N PRO A 25 10.27 -6.12 3.94
CA PRO A 25 11.09 -5.73 2.80
C PRO A 25 10.24 -5.46 1.54
N VAL A 26 10.36 -4.27 0.93
CA VAL A 26 9.71 -3.92 -0.34
C VAL A 26 10.59 -3.00 -1.15
N TYR A 27 10.90 -3.36 -2.40
CA TYR A 27 11.63 -2.47 -3.28
C TYR A 27 10.77 -1.32 -3.80
N GLY A 28 11.34 -0.12 -3.75
CA GLY A 28 10.71 1.04 -4.34
C GLY A 28 9.45 1.51 -3.62
N ALA A 29 9.20 1.06 -2.38
CA ALA A 29 8.18 1.62 -1.51
C ALA A 29 8.36 3.14 -1.38
N THR A 30 7.29 3.89 -1.62
CA THR A 30 7.31 5.36 -1.69
C THR A 30 6.34 6.03 -0.72
N LYS A 31 5.23 5.36 -0.36
CA LYS A 31 4.28 5.88 0.61
C LYS A 31 3.55 4.73 1.30
N THR A 32 3.31 4.90 2.59
CA THR A 32 2.45 4.04 3.40
C THR A 32 1.46 4.92 4.16
N ILE A 33 0.21 4.49 4.28
CA ILE A 33 -0.79 5.08 5.16
C ILE A 33 -1.29 4.01 6.13
N ALA A 34 -1.59 4.41 7.37
CA ALA A 34 -2.17 3.54 8.38
C ALA A 34 -3.59 3.99 8.73
N ARG A 35 -4.55 3.08 8.62
CA ARG A 35 -5.99 3.27 8.89
C ARG A 35 -6.57 1.93 9.33
N ASP A 36 -7.67 1.98 10.05
CA ASP A 36 -8.50 0.81 10.34
C ASP A 36 -9.39 0.57 9.12
N PHE A 37 -8.93 -0.26 8.17
CA PHE A 37 -9.60 -0.46 6.88
C PHE A 37 -10.65 -1.57 6.96
N ASP A 38 -10.50 -2.53 7.88
CA ASP A 38 -11.48 -3.60 8.09
C ASP A 38 -12.42 -3.38 9.29
N LEU A 39 -12.29 -2.24 9.98
CA LEU A 39 -13.15 -1.78 11.07
C LEU A 39 -13.07 -2.67 12.32
N ASP A 40 -11.94 -3.36 12.52
CA ASP A 40 -11.73 -4.24 13.68
C ASP A 40 -11.12 -3.53 14.90
N GLY A 41 -10.77 -2.24 14.75
CA GLY A 41 -10.25 -1.37 15.80
C GLY A 41 -8.72 -1.38 15.91
N ASP A 42 -8.02 -2.14 15.07
CA ASP A 42 -6.58 -2.06 14.93
C ASP A 42 -6.15 -1.34 13.63
N LEU A 43 -4.90 -0.87 13.57
CA LEU A 43 -4.43 -0.14 12.38
C LEU A 43 -3.81 -1.10 11.38
N ASP A 44 -4.43 -1.19 10.22
CA ASP A 44 -3.87 -1.75 8.99
C ASP A 44 -2.92 -0.78 8.30
N MET A 45 -2.29 -1.22 7.20
CA MET A 45 -1.54 -0.34 6.32
C MET A 45 -1.81 -0.60 4.83
N ALA A 46 -1.88 0.47 4.06
CA ALA A 46 -1.76 0.43 2.60
C ALA A 46 -0.43 1.05 2.19
N MET A 47 0.32 0.38 1.31
CA MET A 47 1.64 0.80 0.84
C MET A 47 1.67 0.81 -0.68
N ILE A 48 2.31 1.82 -1.24
CA ILE A 48 2.59 1.91 -2.67
C ILE A 48 4.08 1.94 -2.97
N ALA A 49 4.44 1.39 -4.12
CA ALA A 49 5.79 1.39 -4.66
C ALA A 49 5.83 1.86 -6.12
N PHE A 50 6.76 2.78 -6.40
CA PHE A 50 6.95 3.33 -7.74
C PHE A 50 7.88 2.44 -8.60
N TYR A 51 8.95 1.94 -7.98
CA TYR A 51 9.93 1.03 -8.60
C TYR A 51 9.85 -0.38 -8.00
N ALA A 52 8.64 -0.91 -7.83
CA ALA A 52 8.46 -2.29 -7.42
C ALA A 52 9.25 -3.22 -8.35
N GLU A 53 10.10 -4.07 -7.79
CA GLU A 53 10.73 -5.14 -8.56
C GLU A 53 9.62 -6.09 -9.04
N PRO A 54 9.56 -6.42 -10.34
CA PRO A 54 8.62 -7.41 -10.84
C PRO A 54 9.10 -8.81 -10.44
N ILE A 55 9.02 -9.15 -9.17
CA ILE A 55 9.17 -10.53 -8.73
C ILE A 55 7.83 -11.19 -9.00
N MET A 56 7.65 -11.82 -10.17
CA MET A 56 6.43 -12.59 -10.40
C MET A 56 6.39 -13.79 -9.44
N PRO A 57 5.26 -14.08 -8.79
CA PRO A 57 3.92 -13.51 -9.01
C PRO A 57 3.55 -12.31 -8.11
N THR A 58 4.44 -11.84 -7.24
CA THR A 58 4.15 -10.78 -6.27
C THR A 58 4.15 -9.39 -6.94
N ASN A 59 2.97 -8.90 -7.31
CA ASN A 59 2.81 -7.48 -7.61
C ASN A 59 2.95 -6.68 -6.31
N GLU A 60 4.12 -6.09 -6.08
CA GLU A 60 4.42 -5.27 -4.90
C GLU A 60 4.22 -3.77 -5.14
N SER A 61 3.65 -3.38 -6.30
CA SER A 61 3.37 -1.95 -6.55
C SER A 61 2.33 -1.38 -5.59
N PHE A 62 1.42 -2.22 -5.10
CA PHE A 62 0.54 -1.94 -3.97
C PHE A 62 0.54 -3.15 -3.05
N LEU A 63 0.64 -2.93 -1.74
CA LEU A 63 0.42 -3.96 -0.72
C LEU A 63 -0.52 -3.43 0.36
N TYR A 64 -1.45 -4.29 0.76
CA TYR A 64 -2.28 -4.16 1.94
C TYR A 64 -1.74 -5.07 3.05
N PHE A 65 -1.53 -4.49 4.22
CA PHE A 65 -1.07 -5.15 5.43
C PHE A 65 -2.24 -5.17 6.40
N GLN A 66 -3.02 -6.25 6.37
CA GLN A 66 -4.10 -6.45 7.34
C GLN A 66 -3.47 -6.81 8.68
N ASN A 67 -3.63 -5.98 9.69
CA ASN A 67 -3.15 -6.31 11.01
C ASN A 67 -4.14 -7.33 11.65
N GLN A 68 -3.59 -8.28 12.39
CA GLN A 68 -4.34 -9.37 13.01
C GLN A 68 -4.17 -9.28 14.53
N GLY A 69 -4.02 -8.05 15.03
CA GLY A 69 -3.58 -7.73 16.38
C GLY A 69 -2.07 -7.77 16.59
N ASN A 70 -1.61 -6.92 17.52
CA ASN A 70 -0.22 -6.87 18.01
C ASN A 70 0.85 -6.68 16.91
N LEU A 71 0.52 -5.98 15.83
CA LEU A 71 1.41 -5.75 14.67
C LEU A 71 1.79 -7.06 13.94
N ASN A 72 0.88 -8.04 13.93
CA ASN A 72 1.01 -9.25 13.13
C ASN A 72 0.23 -9.07 11.83
N PHE A 73 0.95 -8.91 10.71
CA PHE A 73 0.32 -8.53 9.45
C PHE A 73 0.16 -9.70 8.48
N LYS A 74 -1.04 -9.87 7.94
CA LYS A 74 -1.32 -10.63 6.73
C LYS A 74 -1.20 -9.71 5.51
N VAL A 75 -0.22 -9.97 4.66
CA VAL A 75 0.12 -9.10 3.52
C VAL A 75 -0.48 -9.64 2.22
N SER A 76 -1.13 -8.77 1.44
CA SER A 76 -1.67 -9.11 0.12
C SER A 76 -1.60 -7.91 -0.84
N ASN A 77 -1.76 -8.14 -2.14
CA ASN A 77 -1.82 -7.07 -3.15
C ASN A 77 -3.26 -6.77 -3.61
N LEU A 78 -4.26 -7.35 -2.93
CA LEU A 78 -5.69 -7.25 -3.27
C LEU A 78 -6.05 -7.56 -4.73
N ASN A 79 -5.21 -8.34 -5.43
CA ASN A 79 -5.32 -8.56 -6.88
C ASN A 79 -5.33 -7.29 -7.74
N ILE A 80 -4.80 -6.17 -7.21
CA ILE A 80 -4.66 -4.93 -7.97
C ILE A 80 -3.68 -5.19 -9.13
N PRO A 81 -4.01 -4.76 -10.37
CA PRO A 81 -3.19 -5.05 -11.54
C PRO A 81 -1.74 -4.57 -11.41
N PHE A 82 -0.82 -5.36 -11.98
CA PHE A 82 0.59 -5.00 -12.03
C PHE A 82 0.84 -3.75 -12.89
N GLY A 83 1.89 -3.02 -12.51
CA GLY A 83 2.46 -1.97 -13.35
C GLY A 83 1.83 -0.61 -13.18
N GLY A 84 1.11 -0.37 -12.07
CA GLY A 84 0.59 0.95 -11.71
C GLY A 84 1.69 1.99 -11.53
N ARG A 85 2.85 1.60 -10.96
CA ARG A 85 3.94 2.54 -10.58
C ARG A 85 3.34 3.74 -9.82
N TRP A 86 2.65 3.43 -8.73
CA TRP A 86 1.89 4.41 -7.98
C TRP A 86 2.83 5.43 -7.34
N MET A 87 2.43 6.70 -7.38
CA MET A 87 3.18 7.82 -6.82
C MET A 87 2.45 8.50 -5.68
N VAL A 88 1.11 8.51 -5.75
CA VAL A 88 0.26 9.11 -4.74
C VAL A 88 -0.84 8.14 -4.35
N MET A 89 -1.28 8.26 -3.11
CA MET A 89 -2.34 7.48 -2.51
C MET A 89 -3.05 8.35 -1.47
N ASP A 90 -4.36 8.25 -1.41
CA ASP A 90 -5.17 8.78 -0.32
C ASP A 90 -6.28 7.79 0.04
N ALA A 91 -6.88 7.97 1.21
CA ALA A 91 -7.98 7.12 1.68
C ALA A 91 -9.07 7.92 2.39
N GLY A 92 -10.32 7.52 2.17
CA GLY A 92 -11.51 8.18 2.70
C GLY A 92 -12.79 7.45 2.28
N ASP A 93 -13.86 7.66 3.03
CA ASP A 93 -15.21 7.17 2.71
C ASP A 93 -15.77 7.95 1.51
N ALA A 94 -15.47 7.50 0.30
CA ALA A 94 -15.72 8.27 -0.92
C ALA A 94 -17.13 8.03 -1.47
N ASP A 95 -17.70 6.86 -1.21
CA ASP A 95 -19.05 6.48 -1.61
C ASP A 95 -20.11 6.61 -0.50
N GLN A 96 -19.69 6.98 0.72
CA GLN A 96 -20.53 7.22 1.91
C GLN A 96 -21.18 5.94 2.46
N ASP A 97 -20.53 4.79 2.30
CA ASP A 97 -21.01 3.52 2.82
C ASP A 97 -20.51 3.19 4.24
N GLY A 98 -19.55 3.98 4.73
CA GLY A 98 -19.03 3.92 6.09
C GLY A 98 -17.71 3.18 6.26
N ASP A 99 -17.12 2.67 5.17
CA ASP A 99 -15.74 2.17 5.16
C ASP A 99 -14.76 3.15 4.46
N LEU A 100 -13.45 2.87 4.57
CA LEU A 100 -12.43 3.71 3.94
C LEU A 100 -11.99 3.13 2.60
N ASP A 101 -12.31 3.83 1.52
CA ASP A 101 -11.80 3.54 0.18
C ASP A 101 -10.36 4.00 -0.03
N ILE A 102 -9.74 3.54 -1.12
CA ILE A 102 -8.38 3.96 -1.52
C ILE A 102 -8.40 4.57 -2.93
N LEU A 103 -7.78 5.74 -3.08
CA LEU A 103 -7.49 6.36 -4.37
C LEU A 103 -6.00 6.31 -4.67
N LEU A 104 -5.62 5.64 -5.77
CA LEU A 104 -4.25 5.56 -6.24
C LEU A 104 -4.03 6.45 -7.47
N GLY A 105 -2.88 7.12 -7.52
CA GLY A 105 -2.51 7.96 -8.65
C GLY A 105 -1.12 7.65 -9.20
N ASN A 106 -1.01 7.65 -10.53
CA ASN A 106 0.26 7.55 -11.22
C ASN A 106 0.28 8.39 -12.51
N PHE A 107 1.48 8.58 -13.04
CA PHE A 107 1.74 9.25 -14.30
C PHE A 107 2.84 8.47 -15.03
N GLN A 108 2.52 7.91 -16.20
CA GLN A 108 3.46 7.11 -16.97
C GLN A 108 3.74 7.70 -18.35
N PHE A 109 5.00 7.78 -18.74
CA PHE A 109 5.41 8.17 -20.09
C PHE A 109 5.58 6.94 -20.99
N GLY A 110 5.39 7.12 -22.31
CA GLY A 110 5.73 6.12 -23.33
C GLY A 110 4.59 5.78 -24.28
N ALA A 111 4.81 4.81 -25.16
CA ALA A 111 3.76 4.25 -26.03
C ALA A 111 2.93 3.19 -25.27
N PRO A 112 1.62 3.07 -25.53
CA PRO A 112 0.80 2.01 -24.95
C PRO A 112 1.38 0.63 -25.26
N LYS A 113 1.53 -0.22 -24.24
CA LYS A 113 1.94 -1.62 -24.41
C LYS A 113 0.76 -2.53 -24.06
N LYS A 114 0.50 -3.55 -24.87
CA LYS A 114 -0.57 -4.53 -24.62
C LYS A 114 -0.37 -5.20 -23.26
N GLY A 115 -1.43 -5.28 -22.46
CA GLY A 115 -1.41 -5.89 -21.12
C GLY A 115 -0.73 -5.04 -20.04
N LYS A 116 -0.41 -3.78 -20.33
CA LYS A 116 0.08 -2.82 -19.34
C LYS A 116 -0.88 -1.64 -19.19
N VAL A 117 -0.76 -1.01 -18.04
CA VAL A 117 -1.34 0.28 -17.72
C VAL A 117 -1.00 1.29 -18.83
N LYS A 118 -2.00 2.02 -19.35
CA LYS A 118 -1.82 3.01 -20.42
C LYS A 118 -0.92 4.18 -19.95
N PRO A 119 -0.04 4.71 -20.81
CA PRO A 119 0.66 5.97 -20.54
C PRO A 119 -0.33 7.12 -20.29
N GLY A 120 0.06 8.09 -19.47
CA GLY A 120 -0.75 9.23 -19.05
C GLY A 120 -0.97 9.30 -17.54
N LEU A 121 -1.72 10.32 -17.12
CA LEU A 121 -2.26 10.43 -15.76
C LEU A 121 -3.34 9.38 -15.58
N GLN A 122 -3.26 8.64 -14.48
CA GLN A 122 -4.32 7.75 -14.08
C GLN A 122 -4.63 7.89 -12.61
N LEU A 123 -5.91 7.75 -12.32
CA LEU A 123 -6.46 7.65 -10.98
C LEU A 123 -7.26 6.34 -10.93
N ASN A 124 -6.98 5.53 -9.93
CA ASN A 124 -7.65 4.24 -9.72
C ASN A 124 -8.32 4.29 -8.35
N TYR A 125 -9.63 4.19 -8.36
CA TYR A 125 -10.46 4.07 -7.17
C TYR A 125 -10.59 2.58 -6.82
N ILE A 126 -10.37 2.26 -5.55
CA ILE A 126 -10.54 0.94 -4.97
C ILE A 126 -11.63 1.07 -3.92
N GLU A 127 -12.80 0.53 -4.27
CA GLU A 127 -13.91 0.38 -3.34
C GLU A 127 -13.53 -0.65 -2.29
N ASN A 128 -13.59 -0.26 -1.02
CA ASN A 128 -13.50 -1.19 0.08
C ASN A 128 -14.89 -1.83 0.29
N LYS A 129 -14.91 -3.07 0.74
CA LYS A 129 -16.14 -3.83 1.02
C LYS A 129 -15.99 -4.68 2.27
N ILE A 130 -14.90 -4.48 3.00
CA ILE A 130 -14.57 -5.26 4.18
C ILE A 130 -15.32 -4.65 5.37
N ARG A 131 -15.90 -5.51 6.21
CA ARG A 131 -16.71 -5.16 7.38
C ARG A 131 -16.48 -6.14 8.50
#